data_AF-A0A944PYA3-F1
#
_entry.id   AF-A0A944PYA3-F1
#
_cell.length_a   1.000
_cell.length_b   1.000
_cell.length_c   1.000
_cell.angle_alpha   90.00
_cell.angle_beta   90.00
_cell.angle_gamma   90.00
#
_symmetry.space_group_name_H-M   'P 1'
#
loop_
_entity.id
_entity.type
_entity.pdbx_description
1 polymer ?
#
loop_
_entity_poly.entity_id
_entity_poly.type
_entity_poly.pdbx_seq_one_letter_code
_entity_poly.pdbx_strand_id
1 'polypeptide(L)' 'PPPPPPPPPAPKLKPKPAPPPKPSPSARPKPPSPTPVAIPVYRQATRKEPHNGPSLVSLTLLVTAPALFAAAVLRPRSR' A
#
# COMPACT_ATOMS: atom_id res chain seq x y z
N PRO A 1 34.21 85.97 62.28
CA PRO A 1 33.41 85.47 61.13
C PRO A 1 33.48 83.94 61.10
N PRO A 2 32.37 83.20 60.90
CA PRO A 2 32.42 81.74 60.85
C PRO A 2 33.07 81.23 59.55
N PRO A 3 33.71 80.05 59.57
CA PRO A 3 34.36 79.46 58.40
C PRO A 3 33.33 79.03 57.33
N PRO A 4 33.73 79.01 56.04
CA PRO A 4 32.83 78.58 54.96
C PRO A 4 32.49 77.08 55.09
N PRO A 5 31.26 76.67 54.73
CA PRO A 5 30.85 75.27 54.80
C PRO A 5 31.62 74.41 53.79
N PRO A 6 31.77 73.10 54.06
CA PRO A 6 32.44 72.17 53.16
C PRO A 6 31.67 71.98 51.84
N PRO A 7 32.35 71.60 50.75
CA PRO A 7 31.72 71.37 49.45
C PRO A 7 30.81 70.12 49.50
N PRO A 8 29.74 70.08 48.67
CA PRO A 8 28.79 68.98 48.67
C PRO A 8 29.36 67.67 48.10
N PRO A 9 28.81 66.50 48.48
CA PRO A 9 29.26 65.20 47.99
C PRO A 9 29.04 65.00 46.48
N ALA A 10 29.92 64.23 45.84
CA ALA A 10 29.83 63.94 44.41
C ALA A 10 28.60 63.06 44.04
N PRO A 11 28.02 63.21 42.84
CA PRO A 11 26.85 62.44 42.41
C PRO A 11 27.15 60.95 42.21
N LYS A 12 26.22 60.08 42.61
CA LYS A 12 26.32 58.62 42.39
C LYS A 12 26.03 58.26 40.92
N LEU A 13 26.82 57.36 40.35
CA LEU A 13 26.64 56.84 38.99
C LEU A 13 25.38 55.95 38.89
N LYS A 14 24.69 56.02 37.74
CA LYS A 14 23.44 55.29 37.49
C LYS A 14 23.70 53.81 37.14
N PRO A 15 22.78 52.88 37.49
CA PRO A 15 22.89 51.46 37.13
C PRO A 15 22.75 51.21 35.63
N LYS A 16 23.40 50.17 35.12
CA LYS A 16 23.40 49.79 33.70
C LYS A 16 22.13 48.97 33.34
N PRO A 17 21.53 49.14 32.15
CA PRO A 17 20.31 48.43 31.76
C PRO A 17 20.52 46.91 31.62
N ALA A 18 19.46 46.15 31.92
CA ALA A 18 19.42 44.69 31.81
C ALA A 18 19.34 44.22 30.33
N PRO A 19 19.86 43.02 30.00
CA PRO A 19 19.81 42.48 28.65
C PRO A 19 18.39 42.03 28.24
N PRO A 20 18.09 41.98 26.93
CA PRO A 20 16.76 41.64 26.43
C PRO A 20 16.41 40.15 26.61
N PRO A 21 15.11 39.81 26.67
CA PRO A 21 14.66 38.43 26.81
C PRO A 21 14.89 37.60 25.54
N LYS A 22 15.11 36.28 25.71
CA LYS A 22 15.29 35.33 24.61
C LYS A 22 13.95 35.00 23.92
N PRO A 23 13.93 34.76 22.59
CA PRO A 23 12.72 34.40 21.87
C PRO A 23 12.25 32.98 22.21
N SER A 24 10.93 32.78 22.20
CA SER A 24 10.26 31.50 22.47
C SER A 24 10.17 30.64 21.20
N PRO A 25 10.30 29.29 21.27
CA PRO A 25 10.18 28.43 20.11
C PRO A 25 8.74 28.40 19.55
N SER A 26 8.60 28.58 18.24
CA SER A 26 7.31 28.46 17.55
C SER A 26 7.01 27.00 17.22
N ALA A 27 5.86 26.48 17.67
CA ALA A 27 5.44 25.11 17.42
C ALA A 27 4.92 24.94 15.98
N ARG A 28 5.53 24.04 15.21
CA ARG A 28 5.09 23.71 13.86
C ARG A 28 3.77 22.92 13.89
N PRO A 29 2.77 23.26 13.05
CA PRO A 29 1.54 22.47 12.94
C PRO A 29 1.81 21.03 12.45
N LYS A 30 0.99 20.09 12.93
CA LYS A 30 1.09 18.67 12.55
C LYS A 30 0.46 18.45 11.17
N PRO A 31 1.07 17.63 10.28
CA PRO A 31 0.49 17.34 8.97
C PRO A 31 -0.83 16.55 9.08
N PRO A 32 -1.72 16.68 8.08
CA PRO A 32 -3.01 15.99 8.05
C PRO A 32 -2.85 14.47 7.88
N SER A 33 -3.85 13.73 8.36
CA SER A 33 -3.92 12.27 8.23
C SER A 33 -4.19 11.86 6.78
N PRO A 34 -3.58 10.79 6.26
CA PRO A 34 -3.86 10.30 4.91
C PRO A 34 -5.31 9.79 4.79
N THR A 35 -5.96 10.14 3.68
CA THR A 35 -7.29 9.62 3.29
C THR A 35 -7.17 8.28 2.58
N PRO A 36 -7.99 7.27 2.92
CA PRO A 36 -8.03 6.00 2.21
C PRO A 36 -8.52 6.18 0.76
N VAL A 37 -7.86 5.53 -0.20
CA VAL A 37 -8.26 5.52 -1.61
C VAL A 37 -8.82 4.14 -1.95
N ALA A 38 -9.98 4.10 -2.61
CA ALA A 38 -10.57 2.85 -3.07
C ALA A 38 -9.70 2.22 -4.16
N ILE A 39 -9.27 0.99 -3.94
CA ILE A 39 -8.48 0.21 -4.91
C ILE A 39 -9.45 -0.59 -5.78
N PRO A 40 -9.32 -0.57 -7.12
CA PRO A 40 -10.19 -1.35 -7.99
C PRO A 40 -9.99 -2.86 -7.72
N VAL A 41 -11.09 -3.57 -7.56
CA VAL A 41 -11.08 -5.03 -7.41
C VAL A 41 -10.94 -5.65 -8.79
N TYR A 42 -9.79 -6.28 -9.05
CA TYR A 42 -9.57 -7.02 -10.28
C TYR A 42 -10.54 -8.22 -10.35
N ARG A 43 -11.30 -8.33 -11.44
CA ARG A 43 -12.29 -9.41 -11.61
C ARG A 43 -11.61 -10.65 -12.16
N GLN A 44 -11.91 -11.81 -11.58
CA GLN A 44 -11.40 -13.08 -12.08
C GLN A 44 -12.03 -13.43 -13.43
N ALA A 45 -11.24 -14.01 -14.34
CA ALA A 45 -11.71 -14.45 -15.64
C ALA A 45 -12.63 -15.67 -15.49
N THR A 46 -13.86 -15.59 -15.99
CA THR A 46 -14.77 -16.73 -16.08
C THR A 46 -14.32 -17.64 -17.22
N ARG A 47 -13.52 -18.67 -16.91
CA ARG A 47 -13.16 -19.71 -17.89
C ARG A 47 -14.38 -20.57 -18.20
N LYS A 48 -14.57 -20.90 -19.48
CA LYS A 48 -15.55 -21.92 -19.88
C LYS A 48 -15.13 -23.26 -19.28
N GLU A 49 -16.04 -23.90 -18.56
CA GLU A 49 -15.81 -25.26 -18.06
C GLU A 49 -15.68 -26.23 -19.24
N PRO A 50 -14.77 -27.21 -19.15
CA PRO A 50 -14.75 -28.32 -20.08
C PRO A 50 -16.10 -29.04 -20.05
N HIS A 51 -16.49 -29.62 -21.18
CA HIS A 51 -17.78 -30.28 -21.31
C HIS A 51 -17.84 -31.49 -20.34
N ASN A 52 -18.76 -31.46 -19.37
CA ASN A 52 -18.91 -32.49 -18.34
C ASN A 52 -19.60 -33.78 -18.83
N GLY A 53 -19.84 -33.90 -20.14
CA GLY A 53 -20.46 -35.07 -20.75
C GLY A 53 -19.42 -36.09 -21.24
N PRO A 54 -19.83 -37.36 -21.45
CA PRO A 54 -18.98 -38.33 -22.13
C PRO A 54 -18.57 -37.79 -23.50
N SER A 55 -17.28 -37.82 -23.80
CA SER A 55 -16.77 -37.38 -25.11
C SER A 55 -17.45 -38.20 -26.20
N LEU A 56 -18.00 -37.52 -27.21
CA LEU A 56 -18.61 -38.15 -28.38
C LEU A 56 -17.66 -39.17 -29.02
N VAL A 57 -16.36 -38.85 -29.06
CA VAL A 57 -15.32 -39.73 -29.59
C VAL A 57 -15.18 -40.98 -28.71
N SER A 58 -15.11 -40.81 -27.39
CA SER A 58 -15.01 -41.94 -26.45
C SER A 58 -16.25 -42.84 -26.50
N LEU A 59 -17.45 -42.27 -26.58
CA LEU A 59 -18.70 -43.00 -26.77
C LEU A 59 -18.67 -43.79 -28.09
N THR A 60 -18.29 -43.14 -29.17
CA THR A 60 -18.21 -43.76 -30.50
C THR A 60 -17.21 -44.91 -30.49
N LEU A 61 -16.04 -44.75 -29.87
CA LEU A 61 -15.05 -45.82 -29.75
C LEU A 61 -15.56 -46.97 -28.88
N LEU A 62 -16.21 -46.69 -27.75
CA LEU A 62 -16.77 -47.72 -26.87
C LEU A 62 -17.80 -48.60 -27.61
N VAL A 63 -18.59 -48.01 -28.51
CA VAL A 63 -19.62 -48.73 -29.29
C VAL A 63 -19.03 -49.42 -30.52
N THR A 64 -18.23 -48.70 -31.31
CA THR A 64 -17.81 -49.16 -32.65
C THR A 64 -16.50 -49.94 -32.66
N ALA A 65 -15.58 -49.68 -31.72
CA ALA A 65 -14.30 -50.39 -31.69
C ALA A 65 -14.46 -51.90 -31.49
N PRO A 66 -15.31 -52.42 -30.57
CA PRO A 66 -15.50 -53.87 -30.43
C PRO A 66 -16.11 -54.51 -31.67
N ALA A 67 -17.04 -53.81 -32.35
CA ALA A 67 -17.68 -54.29 -33.56
C ALA A 67 -16.67 -54.42 -34.72
N LEU A 68 -15.83 -53.40 -34.91
CA LEU A 68 -14.78 -53.42 -35.93
C LEU A 68 -13.67 -54.43 -35.59
N PHE A 69 -13.31 -54.56 -34.31
CA PHE A 69 -12.37 -55.57 -33.86
C PHE A 69 -12.87 -56.99 -34.14
N ALA A 70 -14.13 -57.30 -33.77
CA ALA A 70 -14.74 -58.59 -34.08
C ALA A 70 -14.80 -58.85 -35.59
N ALA A 71 -15.18 -57.84 -36.38
CA ALA A 71 -15.18 -57.94 -37.83
C ALA A 71 -13.78 -58.19 -38.40
N ALA A 72 -12.74 -57.57 -37.86
CA ALA A 72 -11.35 -57.79 -38.27
C ALA A 72 -10.82 -59.17 -37.89
N VAL A 73 -11.25 -59.72 -36.75
CA VAL A 73 -10.92 -61.08 -36.32
C VAL A 73 -11.61 -62.13 -37.19
N LEU A 74 -12.89 -61.92 -37.52
CA LEU A 74 -13.67 -62.84 -38.36
C LEU A 74 -13.35 -62.70 -39.85
N ARG A 75 -12.82 -61.56 -40.29
CA ARG A 75 -12.45 -61.36 -41.69
C ARG A 75 -11.36 -62.37 -42.04
N PRO A 76 -11.66 -63.39 -42.88
CA PRO A 76 -10.66 -64.39 -43.21
C PRO A 76 -9.51 -63.69 -43.93
N ARG A 77 -8.30 -63.82 -43.36
CA ARG A 77 -7.06 -63.41 -44.01
C ARG A 77 -6.62 -64.40 -45.09
N SER A 78 -7.53 -65.21 -45.63
CA SER A 78 -7.20 -66.22 -46.62
C SER A 78 -7.52 -65.70 -48.03
N ARG A 79 -6.47 -65.21 -48.70
CA ARG A 79 -6.27 -65.49 -50.12
C ARG A 79 -4.79 -65.63 -50.39
#